data_AF-A0A0R0CB65-F1
#
_entry.id   AF-A0A0R0CB65-F1
#
_cell.length_a   1.000
_cell.length_b   1.000
_cell.length_c   1.000
_cell.angle_alpha   90.00
_cell.angle_beta   90.00
_cell.angle_gamma   90.00
#
_symmetry.space_group_name_H-M   'P 1'
#
loop_
_entity.id
_entity.type
_entity.pdbx_description
1 polymer ?
#
loop_
_entity_poly.entity_id
_entity_poly.type
_entity_poly.pdbx_seq_one_letter_code
_entity_poly.pdbx_strand_id
1 'polypeptide(L)'
;MNFQPITILLTLLGGLALAGILGWIRKPRLVVFVPRLFSHSRISDKGQIVEVSILNRGFKTEEQVELSLNPQLHYELIGSNNPDATLNGAKLAIPRIGSADDCSVLLQADNGKFSHEDIVKCLSKESKGTVTTKLEELPITAQQRVGVVGFVAFLVVAGALLFKSIDKIFETINPEVAAKNETQARPVPPKPDLQGWSIPSVYEDEAMYKQIVTKDLQIAMGTVTRRGRTLSIPITVANGTTEPFALTAWTSSPVDDSGISFERRRVNSRLLFPKGNFEYTLQAATGSGEAEKAALVEVFLTREGGQTLKATRMVSAE
;
A
#
# COMPACT_ATOMS: atom_id res chain seq x y z
N MET A 1 23.96 -9.83 17.98
CA MET A 1 23.31 -9.65 16.66
C MET A 1 21.99 -8.93 16.92
N ASN A 2 21.87 -7.66 16.51
CA ASN A 2 20.62 -6.92 16.67
C ASN A 2 19.65 -7.36 15.56
N PHE A 3 18.66 -8.16 15.92
CA PHE A 3 17.58 -8.52 15.01
C PHE A 3 16.70 -7.28 14.80
N GLN A 4 16.71 -6.72 13.59
CA GLN A 4 15.73 -5.73 13.20
C GLN A 4 14.46 -6.46 12.74
N PRO A 5 13.36 -6.44 13.53
CA PRO A 5 12.15 -7.19 13.21
C PRO A 5 11.51 -6.75 11.88
N ILE A 6 11.72 -5.48 11.50
CA ILE A 6 11.24 -4.91 10.22
C ILE A 6 11.91 -5.62 9.02
N THR A 7 13.20 -5.90 9.10
CA THR A 7 13.94 -6.57 8.01
C THR A 7 13.44 -7.99 7.78
N ILE A 8 13.09 -8.71 8.85
CA ILE A 8 12.54 -10.08 8.76
C ILE A 8 11.14 -10.05 8.12
N LEU A 9 10.30 -9.10 8.52
CA LEU A 9 8.96 -8.94 7.95
C LEU A 9 9.03 -8.63 6.44
N LEU A 10 9.93 -7.72 6.04
CA LEU A 10 10.11 -7.34 4.65
C LEU A 10 10.65 -8.49 3.79
N THR A 11 11.59 -9.29 4.29
CA THR A 11 12.12 -10.44 3.55
C THR A 11 11.06 -11.54 3.38
N LEU A 12 10.25 -11.81 4.42
CA LEU A 12 9.13 -12.74 4.34
C LEU A 12 8.08 -12.30 3.32
N LEU A 13 7.65 -11.03 3.39
CA LEU A 13 6.69 -10.47 2.45
C LEU A 13 7.23 -10.48 1.01
N GLY A 14 8.50 -10.10 0.83
CA GLY A 14 9.17 -10.14 -0.48
C GLY A 14 9.24 -11.55 -1.06
N GLY A 15 9.60 -12.54 -0.24
CA GLY A 15 9.65 -13.95 -0.65
C GLY A 15 8.27 -14.48 -1.04
N LEU A 16 7.23 -14.17 -0.27
CA LEU A 16 5.85 -14.60 -0.54
C LEU A 16 5.28 -13.94 -1.80
N ALA A 17 5.56 -12.65 -2.02
CA ALA A 17 5.20 -11.95 -3.24
C ALA A 17 5.88 -12.56 -4.47
N LEU A 18 7.18 -12.84 -4.40
CA LEU A 18 7.93 -13.47 -5.49
C LEU A 18 7.38 -14.87 -5.81
N ALA A 19 7.11 -15.68 -4.79
CA ALA A 19 6.50 -17.00 -4.95
C ALA A 19 5.12 -16.90 -5.62
N GLY A 20 4.29 -15.93 -5.21
CA GLY A 20 2.98 -15.66 -5.81
C GLY A 20 3.08 -15.28 -7.29
N ILE A 21 4.00 -14.38 -7.63
CA ILE A 21 4.25 -13.96 -9.02
C ILE A 21 4.71 -15.15 -9.86
N LEU A 22 5.69 -15.93 -9.39
CA LEU A 22 6.19 -17.11 -10.09
C LEU A 22 5.09 -18.17 -10.27
N GLY A 23 4.26 -18.38 -9.25
CA GLY A 23 3.12 -19.28 -9.32
C GLY A 23 2.09 -18.84 -10.37
N TRP A 24 1.79 -17.54 -10.43
CA TRP A 24 0.89 -16.98 -11.43
C TRP A 24 1.44 -17.07 -12.86
N ILE A 25 2.73 -16.80 -13.05
CA ILE A 25 3.42 -16.94 -14.35
C ILE A 25 3.39 -18.39 -14.82
N ARG A 26 3.71 -19.35 -13.93
CA ARG A 26 3.82 -20.78 -14.29
C ARG A 26 2.50 -21.53 -14.33
N LYS A 27 1.39 -20.91 -13.91
CA LYS A 27 0.08 -21.57 -13.93
C LYS A 27 -0.25 -22.08 -15.35
N PRO A 28 -0.48 -23.39 -15.55
CA PRO A 28 -0.87 -23.95 -16.84
C PRO A 28 -2.26 -23.45 -17.22
N ARG A 29 -2.48 -23.25 -18.52
CA ARG A 29 -3.72 -22.70 -19.07
C ARG A 29 -3.96 -23.29 -20.44
N LEU A 30 -4.78 -24.33 -20.47
CA LEU A 30 -5.34 -24.88 -21.70
C LEU A 30 -6.71 -24.23 -21.92
N VAL A 31 -6.99 -23.82 -23.15
CA VAL A 31 -8.23 -23.10 -23.48
C VAL A 31 -8.82 -23.70 -24.74
N VAL A 32 -10.13 -23.94 -24.73
CA VAL A 32 -10.87 -24.32 -25.94
C VAL A 32 -11.64 -23.10 -26.41
N PHE A 33 -11.37 -22.70 -27.64
CA PHE A 33 -12.00 -21.58 -28.31
C PHE A 33 -12.81 -22.10 -29.49
N VAL A 34 -14.04 -21.61 -29.62
CA VAL A 34 -14.92 -21.96 -30.75
C VAL A 34 -15.09 -20.72 -31.62
N PRO A 35 -14.17 -20.47 -32.57
CA PRO A 35 -14.15 -19.24 -33.37
C PRO A 35 -15.31 -19.11 -34.35
N ARG A 36 -15.71 -20.19 -35.03
CA ARG A 36 -16.60 -20.12 -36.20
C ARG A 36 -17.51 -21.33 -36.31
N LEU A 37 -18.81 -21.04 -36.52
CA LEU A 37 -19.86 -22.01 -36.81
C LEU A 37 -20.39 -21.75 -38.21
N PHE A 38 -20.27 -22.71 -39.10
CA PHE A 38 -20.78 -22.63 -40.47
C PHE A 38 -22.05 -23.47 -40.58
N SER A 39 -23.20 -22.80 -40.53
CA SER A 39 -24.51 -23.46 -40.60
C SER A 39 -24.92 -23.91 -42.00
N HIS A 40 -24.21 -23.45 -43.04
CA HIS A 40 -24.44 -23.84 -44.43
C HIS A 40 -23.15 -24.45 -44.98
N SER A 41 -23.15 -25.76 -45.17
CA SER A 41 -22.07 -26.50 -45.81
C SER A 41 -22.57 -27.08 -47.13
N ARG A 42 -21.73 -27.05 -48.17
CA ARG A 42 -21.98 -27.80 -49.42
C ARG A 42 -21.56 -29.27 -49.32
N ILE A 43 -20.90 -29.65 -48.22
CA ILE A 43 -20.38 -31.00 -47.99
C ILE A 43 -21.46 -31.89 -47.36
N SER A 44 -22.34 -31.33 -46.52
CA SER A 44 -23.44 -32.05 -45.89
C SER A 44 -24.67 -31.15 -45.81
N ASP A 45 -25.80 -31.63 -46.35
CA ASP A 45 -27.10 -30.94 -46.31
C ASP A 45 -27.74 -30.94 -44.91
N LYS A 46 -27.21 -31.73 -43.97
CA LYS A 46 -27.76 -31.92 -42.61
C LYS A 46 -26.75 -31.64 -41.48
N GLY A 47 -25.58 -31.12 -41.81
CA GLY A 47 -24.47 -30.92 -40.88
C GLY A 47 -24.04 -29.46 -40.74
N GLN A 48 -23.41 -29.14 -39.63
CA GLN A 48 -22.70 -27.88 -39.41
C GLN A 48 -21.20 -28.12 -39.41
N ILE A 49 -20.43 -27.25 -40.07
CA ILE A 49 -18.97 -27.27 -39.94
C ILE A 49 -18.58 -26.34 -38.80
N VAL A 50 -17.72 -26.81 -37.92
CA VAL A 50 -17.27 -26.09 -36.74
C VAL A 50 -15.76 -26.07 -36.73
N GLU A 51 -15.20 -24.89 -36.53
CA GLU A 51 -13.79 -24.75 -36.19
C GLU A 51 -13.66 -24.72 -34.66
N VAL A 52 -12.88 -25.64 -34.11
CA VAL A 52 -12.52 -25.68 -32.68
C VAL A 52 -11.01 -25.52 -32.57
N SER A 53 -10.59 -24.48 -31.86
CA SER A 53 -9.17 -24.21 -31.62
C SER A 53 -8.84 -24.48 -30.16
N ILE A 54 -7.90 -25.38 -29.91
CA ILE A 54 -7.40 -25.68 -28.56
C ILE A 54 -6.05 -24.98 -28.41
N LEU A 55 -5.99 -24.02 -27.49
CA LEU A 55 -4.83 -23.15 -27.31
C LEU A 55 -4.11 -23.51 -26.02
N ASN A 56 -2.80 -23.70 -26.11
CA ASN A 56 -1.94 -23.79 -24.94
C ASN A 56 -1.37 -22.41 -24.61
N ARG A 57 -1.88 -21.77 -23.57
CA ARG A 57 -1.38 -20.47 -23.05
C ARG A 57 -0.40 -20.64 -21.88
N GLY A 58 -0.02 -21.87 -21.57
CA GLY A 58 0.98 -22.26 -20.57
C GLY A 58 2.44 -22.12 -21.05
N PHE A 59 3.37 -22.41 -20.14
CA PHE A 59 4.82 -22.44 -20.40
C PHE A 59 5.33 -23.80 -20.88
N LYS A 60 4.61 -24.85 -20.50
CA LYS A 60 4.96 -26.22 -20.83
C LYS A 60 4.19 -26.65 -22.04
N THR A 61 4.76 -27.61 -22.75
CA THR A 61 4.00 -28.40 -23.72
C THR A 61 2.89 -29.15 -22.99
N GLU A 62 1.69 -29.13 -23.54
CA GLU A 62 0.57 -29.95 -23.07
C GLU A 62 0.59 -31.28 -23.85
N GLU A 63 0.53 -32.39 -23.13
CA GLU A 63 0.56 -33.75 -23.68
C GLU A 63 -0.77 -34.46 -23.46
N GLN A 64 -1.12 -35.35 -24.39
CA GLN A 64 -2.33 -36.19 -24.34
C GLN A 64 -3.58 -35.35 -24.08
N VAL A 65 -3.78 -34.34 -24.93
CA VAL A 65 -4.93 -33.45 -24.83
C VAL A 65 -6.16 -34.18 -25.38
N GLU A 66 -7.17 -34.36 -24.54
CA GLU A 66 -8.44 -34.99 -24.87
C GLU A 66 -9.56 -33.95 -24.76
N LEU A 67 -10.25 -33.71 -25.88
CA LEU A 67 -11.46 -32.92 -25.95
C LEU A 67 -12.66 -33.88 -26.05
N SER A 68 -13.49 -33.87 -25.02
CA SER A 68 -14.76 -34.62 -24.97
C SER A 68 -15.90 -33.72 -25.43
N LEU A 69 -16.57 -34.14 -26.50
CA LEU A 69 -17.74 -33.50 -27.09
C LEU A 69 -19.02 -34.21 -26.67
N ASN A 70 -20.17 -33.59 -26.92
CA ASN A 70 -21.49 -34.17 -26.64
C ASN A 70 -21.73 -35.42 -27.51
N PRO A 71 -21.87 -36.63 -26.92
CA PRO A 71 -22.00 -37.88 -27.67
C PRO A 71 -23.32 -38.04 -28.43
N GLN A 72 -24.28 -37.13 -28.26
CA GLN A 72 -25.55 -37.16 -29.00
C GLN A 72 -25.39 -36.72 -30.47
N LEU A 73 -24.34 -35.96 -30.77
CA LEU A 73 -24.02 -35.52 -32.13
C LEU A 73 -23.01 -36.49 -32.76
N HIS A 74 -23.10 -36.64 -34.08
CA HIS A 74 -22.10 -37.38 -34.85
C HIS A 74 -21.03 -36.41 -35.34
N TYR A 75 -19.76 -36.73 -35.09
CA TYR A 75 -18.64 -35.88 -35.48
C TYR A 75 -17.75 -36.56 -36.51
N GLU A 76 -17.36 -35.82 -37.53
CA GLU A 76 -16.36 -36.22 -38.50
C GLU A 76 -15.23 -35.18 -38.55
N LEU A 77 -13.99 -35.66 -38.57
CA LEU A 77 -12.80 -34.81 -38.65
C LEU A 77 -12.52 -34.47 -40.13
N ILE A 78 -12.77 -33.21 -40.50
CA ILE A 78 -12.54 -32.73 -41.88
C ILE A 78 -11.07 -32.35 -42.07
N GLY A 79 -10.47 -31.70 -41.07
CA GLY A 79 -9.11 -31.23 -41.15
C GLY A 79 -8.56 -30.76 -39.81
N SER A 80 -7.24 -30.75 -39.69
CA SER A 80 -6.52 -30.31 -38.50
C SER A 80 -5.19 -29.70 -38.92
N ASN A 81 -4.72 -28.68 -38.21
CA ASN A 81 -3.36 -28.19 -38.37
C ASN A 81 -2.32 -29.12 -37.72
N ASN A 82 -2.76 -30.02 -36.83
CA ASN A 82 -1.94 -31.07 -36.21
C ASN A 82 -2.21 -32.41 -36.93
N PRO A 83 -1.20 -33.02 -37.58
CA PRO A 83 -1.37 -34.24 -38.35
C PRO A 83 -1.71 -35.47 -37.51
N ASP A 84 -1.36 -35.44 -36.21
CA ASP A 84 -1.57 -36.57 -35.30
C ASP A 84 -2.89 -36.44 -34.51
N ALA A 85 -3.71 -35.43 -34.82
CA ALA A 85 -5.03 -35.28 -34.21
C ALA A 85 -5.95 -36.38 -34.73
N THR A 86 -6.56 -37.13 -33.80
CA THR A 86 -7.47 -38.24 -34.14
C THR A 86 -8.80 -38.06 -33.44
N LEU A 87 -9.88 -38.41 -34.13
CA LEU A 87 -11.23 -38.36 -33.61
C LEU A 87 -11.75 -39.80 -33.44
N ASN A 88 -12.13 -40.16 -32.22
CA ASN A 88 -12.75 -41.44 -31.91
C ASN A 88 -14.15 -41.21 -31.33
N GLY A 89 -15.16 -41.27 -32.19
CA GLY A 89 -16.54 -40.91 -31.85
C GLY A 89 -16.64 -39.43 -31.45
N ALA A 90 -16.99 -39.16 -30.19
CA ALA A 90 -17.10 -37.80 -29.63
C ALA A 90 -15.86 -37.35 -28.85
N LYS A 91 -14.73 -38.04 -29.01
CA LYS A 91 -13.46 -37.72 -28.33
C LYS A 91 -12.38 -37.38 -29.33
N LEU A 92 -11.91 -36.15 -29.29
CA LEU A 92 -10.79 -35.67 -30.08
C LEU A 92 -9.52 -35.78 -29.23
N ALA A 93 -8.57 -36.59 -29.68
CA ALA A 93 -7.29 -36.81 -29.05
C ALA A 93 -6.17 -36.11 -29.83
N ILE A 94 -5.42 -35.25 -29.14
CA ILE A 94 -4.29 -34.49 -29.67
C ILE A 94 -3.06 -34.88 -28.84
N PRO A 95 -2.03 -35.50 -29.45
CA PRO A 95 -0.89 -36.00 -28.69
C PRO A 95 -0.11 -34.91 -27.96
N ARG A 96 0.04 -33.75 -28.61
CA ARG A 96 0.92 -32.68 -28.13
C ARG A 96 0.49 -31.31 -28.65
N ILE A 97 0.52 -30.31 -27.77
CA ILE A 97 0.40 -28.88 -28.13
C ILE A 97 1.57 -28.10 -27.52
N GLY A 98 2.34 -27.41 -28.38
CA GLY A 98 3.50 -26.61 -27.96
C GLY A 98 3.15 -25.47 -27.01
N SER A 99 4.14 -24.91 -26.31
CA SER A 99 3.93 -23.74 -25.46
C SER A 99 3.57 -22.52 -26.32
N ALA A 100 2.50 -21.81 -25.96
CA ALA A 100 1.96 -20.68 -26.73
C ALA A 100 1.43 -21.03 -28.14
N ASP A 101 1.27 -22.31 -28.43
CA ASP A 101 0.81 -22.85 -29.72
C ASP A 101 -0.69 -23.20 -29.66
N ASP A 102 -1.29 -23.43 -30.83
CA ASP A 102 -2.69 -23.81 -30.97
C ASP A 102 -2.92 -24.96 -31.96
N CYS A 103 -3.89 -25.80 -31.62
CA CYS A 103 -4.37 -26.88 -32.48
C CYS A 103 -5.78 -26.52 -32.96
N SER A 104 -5.92 -26.11 -34.23
CA SER A 104 -7.23 -25.84 -34.84
C SER A 104 -7.71 -27.05 -35.63
N VAL A 105 -8.95 -27.44 -35.35
CA VAL A 105 -9.59 -28.63 -35.91
C VAL A 105 -10.93 -28.24 -36.52
N LEU A 106 -11.14 -28.65 -37.76
CA LEU A 106 -12.40 -28.52 -38.48
C LEU A 106 -13.19 -29.81 -38.33
N LEU A 107 -14.35 -29.72 -37.68
CA LEU A 107 -15.25 -30.82 -37.41
C LEU A 107 -16.55 -30.61 -38.18
N GLN A 108 -17.09 -31.68 -38.77
CA GLN A 108 -18.48 -31.74 -39.19
C GLN A 108 -19.29 -32.30 -38.03
N ALA A 109 -20.31 -31.56 -37.58
CA ALA A 109 -21.29 -32.02 -36.60
C ALA A 109 -22.62 -32.28 -37.31
N ASP A 110 -23.02 -33.54 -37.39
CA ASP A 110 -24.30 -33.97 -37.95
C ASP A 110 -25.33 -34.28 -36.84
N ASN A 111 -26.61 -34.31 -37.22
CA ASN A 111 -27.76 -34.59 -36.34
C ASN A 111 -28.06 -33.53 -35.27
N GLY A 112 -27.68 -32.27 -35.48
CA GLY A 112 -28.08 -31.19 -34.59
C GLY A 112 -27.40 -29.85 -34.88
N LYS A 113 -27.60 -28.90 -33.98
CA LYS A 113 -26.87 -27.62 -33.98
C LYS A 113 -25.79 -27.70 -32.92
N PHE A 114 -24.53 -27.50 -33.32
CA PHE A 114 -23.41 -27.46 -32.40
C PHE A 114 -23.34 -26.10 -31.71
N SER A 115 -23.12 -26.13 -30.41
CA SER A 115 -22.96 -24.97 -29.54
C SER A 115 -21.76 -25.15 -28.61
N HIS A 116 -21.37 -24.07 -27.95
CA HIS A 116 -20.28 -24.13 -26.96
C HIS A 116 -20.57 -25.07 -25.78
N GLU A 117 -21.85 -25.32 -25.47
CA GLU A 117 -22.28 -26.22 -24.40
C GLU A 117 -22.03 -27.70 -24.76
N ASP A 118 -21.89 -28.00 -26.05
CA ASP A 118 -21.58 -29.35 -26.54
C ASP A 118 -20.11 -29.72 -26.29
N ILE A 119 -19.28 -28.78 -25.84
CA ILE A 119 -17.92 -29.05 -25.37
C ILE A 119 -17.99 -29.41 -23.89
N VAL A 120 -18.04 -30.72 -23.62
CA VAL A 120 -18.22 -31.26 -22.27
C VAL A 120 -16.99 -30.98 -21.41
N LYS A 121 -15.81 -31.39 -21.87
CA LYS A 121 -14.53 -31.26 -21.12
C LYS A 121 -13.35 -31.19 -22.07
N CYS A 122 -12.31 -30.49 -21.64
CA CYS A 122 -10.98 -30.57 -22.24
C CYS A 122 -9.98 -30.86 -21.12
N LEU A 123 -9.20 -31.92 -21.28
CA LEU A 123 -8.23 -32.38 -20.28
C LEU A 123 -6.90 -32.62 -20.97
N SER A 124 -5.82 -32.34 -20.27
CA SER A 124 -4.49 -32.84 -20.59
C SER A 124 -3.95 -33.60 -19.38
N LYS A 125 -2.75 -34.15 -19.53
CA LYS A 125 -2.02 -34.78 -18.41
C LYS A 125 -1.78 -33.84 -17.22
N GLU A 126 -1.57 -32.55 -17.46
CA GLU A 126 -1.20 -31.58 -16.41
C GLU A 126 -2.31 -30.58 -16.07
N SER A 127 -3.28 -30.36 -16.95
CA SER A 127 -4.23 -29.26 -16.81
C SER A 127 -5.65 -29.58 -17.27
N LYS A 128 -6.61 -28.84 -16.72
CA LYS A 128 -8.00 -28.84 -17.14
C LYS A 128 -8.23 -27.60 -18.00
N GLY A 129 -8.73 -27.82 -19.22
CA GLY A 129 -9.05 -26.77 -20.16
C GLY A 129 -10.26 -25.95 -19.74
N THR A 130 -10.26 -24.65 -20.03
CA THR A 130 -11.41 -23.76 -19.91
C THR A 130 -12.01 -23.49 -21.28
N VAL A 131 -13.34 -23.57 -21.41
CA VAL A 131 -14.04 -23.27 -22.66
C VAL A 131 -14.38 -21.78 -22.68
N THR A 132 -14.09 -21.12 -23.79
CA THR A 132 -14.28 -19.68 -23.97
C THR A 132 -14.80 -19.39 -25.37
N THR A 133 -15.80 -18.53 -25.51
CA THR A 133 -16.40 -18.18 -26.80
C THR A 133 -15.93 -16.84 -27.35
N LYS A 134 -15.42 -15.95 -26.50
CA LYS A 134 -14.96 -14.62 -26.90
C LYS A 134 -13.45 -14.55 -26.95
N LEU A 135 -12.93 -13.89 -27.99
CA LEU A 135 -11.50 -13.66 -28.16
C LEU A 135 -10.91 -12.84 -26.99
N GLU A 136 -11.68 -11.91 -26.43
CA GLU A 136 -11.28 -11.04 -25.32
C GLU A 136 -11.14 -11.78 -23.97
N GLU A 137 -11.83 -12.91 -23.83
CA GLU A 137 -11.79 -13.74 -22.62
C GLU A 137 -10.58 -14.70 -22.66
N LEU A 138 -9.81 -14.72 -23.76
CA LEU A 138 -8.62 -15.55 -23.86
C LEU A 138 -7.53 -15.06 -22.89
N PRO A 139 -7.01 -15.93 -22.02
CA PRO A 139 -5.93 -15.57 -21.13
C PRO A 139 -4.67 -15.23 -21.92
N ILE A 140 -3.95 -14.20 -21.45
CA ILE A 140 -2.63 -13.84 -21.95
C ILE A 140 -1.66 -15.03 -21.91
N THR A 141 -0.75 -15.07 -22.88
CA THR A 141 0.25 -16.14 -22.99
C THR A 141 1.23 -16.10 -21.82
N ALA A 142 1.85 -17.24 -21.55
CA ALA A 142 3.02 -17.36 -20.68
C ALA A 142 4.09 -16.26 -20.91
N GLN A 143 4.46 -16.03 -22.16
CA GLN A 143 5.46 -15.02 -22.53
C GLN A 143 4.98 -13.60 -22.26
N GLN A 144 3.71 -13.29 -22.57
CA GLN A 144 3.10 -11.99 -22.25
C GLN A 144 3.06 -11.75 -20.74
N ARG A 145 2.79 -12.77 -19.91
CA ARG A 145 2.84 -12.67 -18.45
C ARG A 145 4.23 -12.25 -17.95
N VAL A 146 5.29 -12.83 -18.51
CA VAL A 146 6.67 -12.44 -18.18
C VAL A 146 6.95 -11.01 -18.62
N GLY A 147 6.48 -10.61 -19.80
CA GLY A 147 6.60 -9.24 -20.29
C GLY A 147 5.94 -8.23 -19.35
N VAL A 148 4.70 -8.49 -18.90
CA VAL A 148 3.98 -7.62 -17.96
C VAL A 148 4.72 -7.50 -16.63
N VAL A 149 5.16 -8.62 -16.05
CA VAL A 149 5.89 -8.62 -14.78
C VAL A 149 7.23 -7.90 -14.91
N GLY A 150 7.96 -8.15 -16.00
CA GLY A 150 9.22 -7.47 -16.31
C GLY A 150 9.05 -5.97 -16.49
N PHE A 151 8.00 -5.54 -17.17
CA PHE A 151 7.67 -4.12 -17.36
C PHE A 151 7.35 -3.42 -16.04
N VAL A 152 6.53 -4.05 -15.18
CA VAL A 152 6.23 -3.50 -13.85
C VAL A 152 7.49 -3.40 -12.99
N ALA A 153 8.33 -4.44 -12.99
CA ALA A 153 9.61 -4.43 -12.27
C ALA A 153 10.54 -3.33 -12.79
N PHE A 154 10.60 -3.14 -14.11
CA PHE A 154 11.34 -2.06 -14.74
C PHE A 154 10.84 -0.69 -14.28
N LEU A 155 9.52 -0.46 -14.26
CA LEU A 155 8.96 0.82 -13.81
C LEU A 155 9.32 1.12 -12.34
N VAL A 156 9.31 0.11 -11.47
CA VAL A 156 9.71 0.29 -10.06
C VAL A 156 11.18 0.68 -9.95
N VAL A 157 12.07 -0.01 -10.66
CA VAL A 157 13.51 0.30 -10.65
C VAL A 157 13.77 1.68 -11.28
N ALA A 158 13.16 1.97 -12.42
CA ALA A 158 13.29 3.25 -13.10
C ALA A 158 12.77 4.40 -12.23
N GLY A 159 11.61 4.23 -11.58
CA GLY A 159 11.07 5.20 -10.63
C GLY A 159 12.00 5.45 -9.44
N ALA A 160 12.60 4.40 -8.87
CA ALA A 160 13.57 4.54 -7.79
C ALA A 160 14.85 5.27 -8.24
N LEU A 161 15.34 4.99 -9.45
CA LEU A 161 16.49 5.69 -10.02
C LEU A 161 16.18 7.16 -10.34
N LEU A 162 14.99 7.44 -10.89
CA LEU A 162 14.50 8.80 -11.14
C LEU A 162 14.39 9.59 -9.84
N PHE A 163 13.82 9.00 -8.79
CA PHE A 163 13.73 9.64 -7.48
C PHE A 163 15.13 10.02 -6.94
N LYS A 164 16.08 9.08 -6.96
CA LYS A 164 17.47 9.35 -6.55
C LYS A 164 18.18 10.40 -7.40
N SER A 165 17.85 10.50 -8.68
CA SER A 165 18.46 11.50 -9.57
C SER A 165 17.82 12.88 -9.41
N ILE A 166 16.51 12.94 -9.11
CA ILE A 166 15.85 14.18 -8.70
C ILE A 166 16.45 14.69 -7.38
N ASP A 167 16.65 13.83 -6.38
CA ASP A 167 17.29 14.21 -5.11
C ASP A 167 18.68 14.83 -5.36
N LYS A 168 19.52 14.17 -6.18
CA LYS A 168 20.84 14.69 -6.55
C LYS A 168 20.79 16.01 -7.32
N ILE A 169 19.81 16.18 -8.22
CA ILE A 169 19.62 17.43 -8.96
C ILE A 169 19.14 18.55 -8.01
N PHE A 170 18.25 18.24 -7.08
CA PHE A 170 17.83 19.18 -6.03
C PHE A 170 19.00 19.60 -5.13
N GLU A 171 19.87 18.67 -4.76
CA GLU A 171 21.11 18.97 -4.03
C GLU A 171 22.07 19.86 -4.84
N THR A 172 22.11 19.69 -6.17
CA THR A 172 22.99 20.45 -7.06
C THR A 172 22.45 21.85 -7.37
N ILE A 173 21.13 22.01 -7.52
CA ILE A 173 20.48 23.30 -7.85
C ILE A 173 20.24 24.14 -6.60
N ASN A 174 20.07 23.51 -5.44
CA ASN A 174 19.88 24.17 -4.15
C ASN A 174 21.03 23.80 -3.17
N PRO A 175 22.25 24.32 -3.40
CA PRO A 175 23.41 24.00 -2.55
C PRO A 175 23.22 24.44 -1.09
N GLU A 176 22.28 25.35 -0.80
CA GLU A 176 21.86 25.71 0.57
C GLU A 176 21.15 24.58 1.33
N VAL A 177 20.49 23.66 0.61
CA VAL A 177 19.78 22.51 1.21
C VAL A 177 20.74 21.31 1.35
N ALA A 178 21.65 21.11 0.40
CA ALA A 178 22.68 20.07 0.46
C ALA A 178 23.74 20.34 1.56
N ALA A 179 24.11 21.61 1.79
CA ALA A 179 25.05 22.00 2.84
C ALA A 179 24.54 21.82 4.28
N LYS A 180 23.26 21.48 4.48
CA LYS A 180 22.70 21.19 5.82
C LYS A 180 22.98 19.76 6.31
N ASN A 181 23.35 18.83 5.43
CA ASN A 181 23.37 17.41 5.77
C ASN A 181 24.75 16.80 6.04
N GLU A 182 25.86 17.43 5.63
CA GLU A 182 27.20 16.88 5.88
C GLU A 182 28.20 17.94 6.36
N THR A 183 28.53 17.88 7.66
CA THR A 183 29.76 18.40 8.33
C THR A 183 29.76 19.84 8.90
N GLN A 184 29.68 19.91 10.23
CA GLN A 184 30.25 20.89 11.18
C GLN A 184 30.24 22.42 10.88
N ALA A 185 29.46 23.12 11.70
CA ALA A 185 29.77 24.39 12.39
C ALA A 185 30.11 25.65 11.55
N ARG A 186 29.09 26.22 10.89
CA ARG A 186 28.89 27.69 10.95
C ARG A 186 27.99 28.02 12.15
N PRO A 187 28.11 29.20 12.76
CA PRO A 187 27.28 29.57 13.90
C PRO A 187 25.83 29.50 13.45
N VAL A 188 25.12 28.48 13.92
CA VAL A 188 23.66 28.43 13.87
C VAL A 188 23.21 29.77 14.45
N PRO A 189 22.45 30.61 13.71
CA PRO A 189 21.84 31.77 14.34
C PRO A 189 21.16 31.23 15.59
N PRO A 190 21.48 31.77 16.79
CA PRO A 190 21.14 31.14 18.05
C PRO A 190 19.68 30.72 17.98
N LYS A 191 19.43 29.40 18.15
CA LYS A 191 18.08 28.86 18.10
C LYS A 191 17.23 29.78 18.98
N PRO A 192 16.14 30.36 18.45
CA PRO A 192 15.39 31.35 19.21
C PRO A 192 15.07 30.78 20.58
N ASP A 193 15.21 31.61 21.62
CA ASP A 193 14.91 31.19 22.99
C ASP A 193 13.40 30.94 23.10
N LEU A 194 12.98 29.69 22.87
CA LEU A 194 11.60 29.25 23.00
C LEU A 194 11.23 28.91 24.45
N GLN A 195 11.94 29.46 25.44
CA GLN A 195 11.63 29.31 26.86
C GLN A 195 11.61 27.83 27.32
N GLY A 196 12.38 26.97 26.64
CA GLY A 196 12.44 25.53 26.89
C GLY A 196 11.32 24.70 26.26
N TRP A 197 10.46 25.30 25.43
CA TRP A 197 9.40 24.61 24.70
C TRP A 197 9.84 24.17 23.31
N SER A 198 9.30 23.04 22.87
CA SER A 198 9.36 22.57 21.49
C SER A 198 8.12 23.04 20.76
N ILE A 199 8.29 23.90 19.76
CA ILE A 199 7.21 24.38 18.89
C ILE A 199 7.48 23.86 17.48
N PRO A 200 6.52 23.18 16.82
CA PRO A 200 6.69 22.71 15.45
C PRO A 200 6.95 23.86 14.46
N SER A 201 7.78 23.61 13.44
CA SER A 201 8.18 24.64 12.47
C SER A 201 7.03 25.23 11.64
N VAL A 202 5.89 24.53 11.55
CA VAL A 202 4.67 25.04 10.89
C VAL A 202 4.16 26.35 11.50
N TYR A 203 4.55 26.67 12.75
CA TYR A 203 4.15 27.90 13.43
C TYR A 203 5.17 29.05 13.26
N GLU A 204 6.31 28.86 12.59
CA GLU A 204 7.39 29.86 12.54
C GLU A 204 6.95 31.21 11.93
N ASP A 205 6.04 31.17 10.96
CA ASP A 205 5.52 32.36 10.30
C ASP A 205 4.38 33.06 11.07
N GLU A 206 3.82 32.38 12.08
CA GLU A 206 2.66 32.85 12.86
C GLU A 206 3.03 33.98 13.83
N ALA A 207 2.09 34.91 14.02
CA ALA A 207 2.29 36.07 14.91
C ALA A 207 2.54 35.64 16.38
N MET A 208 1.87 34.58 16.83
CA MET A 208 2.05 34.05 18.20
C MET A 208 3.46 33.49 18.42
N TYR A 209 4.07 32.87 17.40
CA TYR A 209 5.43 32.35 17.51
C TYR A 209 6.42 33.49 17.71
N LYS A 210 6.31 34.54 16.90
CA LYS A 210 7.14 35.75 17.03
C LYS A 210 7.01 36.39 18.42
N GLN A 211 5.80 36.40 18.99
CA GLN A 211 5.54 36.92 20.34
C GLN A 211 6.15 36.07 21.47
N ILE A 212 6.30 34.76 21.28
CA ILE A 212 7.06 33.90 22.21
C ILE A 212 8.54 34.24 22.15
N VAL A 213 9.07 34.44 20.94
CA VAL A 213 10.47 34.79 20.70
C VAL A 213 10.81 36.17 21.27
N THR A 214 9.92 37.17 21.13
CA THR A 214 10.09 38.51 21.73
C THR A 214 9.78 38.58 23.22
N LYS A 215 9.29 37.48 23.81
CA LYS A 215 8.87 37.37 25.23
C LYS A 215 7.65 38.23 25.59
N ASP A 216 6.89 38.69 24.60
CA ASP A 216 5.58 39.30 24.81
C ASP A 216 4.53 38.24 25.20
N LEU A 217 4.75 36.98 24.83
CA LEU A 217 4.00 35.84 25.34
C LEU A 217 4.96 34.90 26.07
N GLN A 218 4.70 34.67 27.35
CA GLN A 218 5.58 33.85 28.19
C GLN A 218 4.86 32.60 28.67
N ILE A 219 5.51 31.46 28.50
CA ILE A 219 5.06 30.16 29.01
C ILE A 219 6.21 29.64 29.87
N ALA A 220 6.19 29.98 31.16
CA ALA A 220 7.18 29.52 32.12
C ALA A 220 6.73 28.23 32.79
N MET A 221 7.70 27.40 33.14
CA MET A 221 7.50 26.18 33.91
C MET A 221 8.31 26.28 35.18
N GLY A 222 7.64 26.09 36.32
CA GLY A 222 8.29 26.09 37.63
C GLY A 222 9.00 24.78 37.92
N THR A 223 9.55 24.66 39.13
CA THR A 223 10.23 23.45 39.59
C THR A 223 9.26 22.27 39.65
N VAL A 224 9.54 21.23 38.87
CA VAL A 224 8.74 20.00 38.86
C VAL A 224 9.07 19.20 40.12
N THR A 225 8.05 18.84 40.90
CA THR A 225 8.23 18.08 42.14
C THR A 225 7.51 16.74 42.05
N ARG A 226 8.14 15.68 42.56
CA ARG A 226 7.55 14.35 42.64
C ARG A 226 7.08 14.03 44.05
N ARG A 227 5.85 13.55 44.18
CA ARG A 227 5.31 13.00 45.43
C ARG A 227 4.71 11.62 45.14
N GLY A 228 5.46 10.57 45.50
CA GLY A 228 5.07 9.19 45.20
C GLY A 228 4.93 8.94 43.70
N ARG A 229 3.71 8.61 43.27
CA ARG A 229 3.35 8.32 41.86
C ARG A 229 2.86 9.55 41.09
N THR A 230 2.94 10.75 41.64
CA THR A 230 2.43 11.97 41.00
C THR A 230 3.53 13.01 40.81
N LEU A 231 3.66 13.54 39.60
CA LEU A 231 4.42 14.75 39.31
C LEU A 231 3.52 15.96 39.44
N SER A 232 4.01 17.00 40.10
CA SER A 232 3.39 18.33 40.14
C SER A 232 4.22 19.28 39.29
N ILE A 233 3.60 19.86 38.28
CA ILE A 233 4.23 20.65 37.22
C ILE A 233 3.60 22.05 37.23
N PRO A 234 4.21 23.02 37.93
CA PRO A 234 3.74 24.40 37.92
C PRO A 234 3.95 25.01 36.54
N ILE A 235 2.91 25.61 35.99
CA ILE A 235 2.94 26.37 34.73
C ILE A 235 2.46 27.80 34.99
N THR A 236 3.14 28.76 34.38
CA THR A 236 2.81 30.18 34.43
C THR A 236 2.73 30.70 33.00
N VAL A 237 1.60 31.28 32.62
CA VAL A 237 1.37 31.84 31.28
C VAL A 237 1.04 33.32 31.41
N ALA A 238 1.91 34.17 30.88
CA ALA A 238 1.72 35.62 30.89
C ALA A 238 1.44 36.14 29.48
N ASN A 239 0.39 36.96 29.36
CA ASN A 239 0.00 37.64 28.12
C ASN A 239 0.49 39.09 28.16
N GLY A 240 1.68 39.39 27.65
CA GLY A 240 2.16 40.76 27.45
C GLY A 240 1.66 41.41 26.15
N THR A 241 0.86 40.71 25.34
CA THR A 241 0.37 41.19 24.04
C THR A 241 -0.85 42.12 24.20
N THR A 242 -1.27 42.75 23.11
CA THR A 242 -2.45 43.65 23.08
C THR A 242 -3.78 42.92 22.86
N GLU A 243 -3.75 41.63 22.55
CA GLU A 243 -4.93 40.83 22.21
C GLU A 243 -5.14 39.69 23.23
N PRO A 244 -6.41 39.33 23.53
CA PRO A 244 -6.70 38.17 24.37
C PRO A 244 -6.41 36.87 23.61
N PHE A 245 -6.11 35.78 24.33
CA PHE A 245 -6.05 34.43 23.76
C PHE A 245 -6.61 33.39 24.73
N ALA A 246 -7.10 32.28 24.18
CA ALA A 246 -7.53 31.13 24.94
C ALA A 246 -6.35 30.16 25.16
N LEU A 247 -6.14 29.75 26.41
CA LEU A 247 -5.14 28.79 26.85
C LEU A 247 -5.79 27.45 27.15
N THR A 248 -5.32 26.39 26.50
CA THR A 248 -5.59 25.01 26.89
C THR A 248 -4.27 24.33 27.19
N ALA A 249 -4.17 23.65 28.33
CA ALA A 249 -2.95 22.93 28.69
C ALA A 249 -3.30 21.57 29.27
N TRP A 250 -2.53 20.53 28.98
CA TRP A 250 -2.71 19.22 29.59
C TRP A 250 -1.41 18.44 29.69
N THR A 251 -1.45 17.39 30.50
CA THR A 251 -0.37 16.42 30.64
C THR A 251 -0.75 15.07 30.07
N SER A 252 0.23 14.38 29.50
CA SER A 252 0.16 12.96 29.16
C SER A 252 1.35 12.20 29.75
N SER A 253 1.09 10.98 30.21
CA SER A 253 2.07 10.08 30.83
C SER A 253 1.93 8.68 30.22
N PRO A 254 3.01 7.89 30.14
CA PRO A 254 2.94 6.49 29.72
C PRO A 254 2.28 5.57 30.77
N VAL A 255 1.99 6.07 31.98
CA VAL A 255 1.43 5.30 33.09
C VAL A 255 -0.05 5.62 33.28
N ASP A 256 -0.82 4.63 33.73
CA ASP A 256 -2.23 4.81 34.06
C ASP A 256 -2.44 5.94 35.09
N ASP A 257 -3.37 6.83 34.77
CA ASP A 257 -3.67 8.07 35.50
C ASP A 257 -4.80 7.88 36.52
N SER A 258 -5.15 6.64 36.89
CA SER A 258 -6.31 6.24 37.71
C SER A 258 -6.38 6.81 39.14
N GLY A 259 -5.50 7.74 39.52
CA GLY A 259 -5.53 8.47 40.80
C GLY A 259 -5.52 10.01 40.68
N ILE A 260 -5.54 10.56 39.46
CA ILE A 260 -5.45 12.01 39.24
C ILE A 260 -6.75 12.51 38.60
N SER A 261 -7.40 13.48 39.25
CA SER A 261 -8.62 14.06 38.70
C SER A 261 -8.36 14.80 37.39
N PHE A 262 -9.34 14.77 36.49
CA PHE A 262 -9.26 15.39 35.17
C PHE A 262 -8.85 16.88 35.23
N GLU A 263 -9.40 17.62 36.19
CA GLU A 263 -9.09 19.05 36.39
C GLU A 263 -7.61 19.30 36.69
N ARG A 264 -6.98 18.42 37.48
CA ARG A 264 -5.55 18.55 37.83
C ARG A 264 -4.64 18.21 36.66
N ARG A 265 -5.13 17.48 35.66
CA ARG A 265 -4.37 17.13 34.45
C ARG A 265 -4.55 18.13 33.32
N ARG A 266 -5.57 18.98 33.40
CA ARG A 266 -5.99 19.79 32.26
C ARG A 266 -6.59 21.12 32.66
N VAL A 267 -6.08 22.17 32.02
CA VAL A 267 -6.71 23.49 31.96
C VAL A 267 -7.52 23.56 30.66
N ASN A 268 -8.83 23.72 30.79
CA ASN A 268 -9.73 23.90 29.65
C ASN A 268 -9.88 25.38 29.31
N SER A 269 -9.50 25.75 28.08
CA SER A 269 -9.82 27.01 27.39
C SER A 269 -10.04 28.21 28.32
N ARG A 270 -8.96 28.64 28.99
CA ARG A 270 -8.94 29.83 29.84
C ARG A 270 -8.60 31.04 29.00
N LEU A 271 -9.50 32.03 28.97
CA LEU A 271 -9.25 33.29 28.31
C LEU A 271 -8.27 34.13 29.14
N LEU A 272 -7.14 34.50 28.54
CA LEU A 272 -6.14 35.40 29.13
C LEU A 272 -6.19 36.74 28.42
N PHE A 273 -6.59 37.78 29.16
CA PHE A 273 -6.62 39.15 28.68
C PHE A 273 -5.22 39.78 28.58
N PRO A 274 -5.05 40.85 27.78
CA PRO A 274 -3.82 41.63 27.74
C PRO A 274 -3.31 42.02 29.13
N LYS A 275 -2.00 41.87 29.34
CA LYS A 275 -1.27 42.04 30.62
C LYS A 275 -1.68 41.08 31.74
N GLY A 276 -2.49 40.07 31.44
CA GLY A 276 -2.90 39.04 32.39
C GLY A 276 -1.82 37.99 32.62
N ASN A 277 -1.85 37.37 33.80
CA ASN A 277 -1.03 36.19 34.14
C ASN A 277 -1.95 35.06 34.62
N PHE A 278 -1.58 33.82 34.32
CA PHE A 278 -2.28 32.62 34.74
C PHE A 278 -1.30 31.62 35.31
N GLU A 279 -1.56 31.15 36.52
CA GLU A 279 -0.74 30.16 37.21
C GLU A 279 -1.58 28.91 37.51
N TYR A 280 -1.03 27.75 37.20
CA TYR A 280 -1.69 26.47 37.46
C TYR A 280 -0.67 25.36 37.71
N THR A 281 -1.04 24.37 38.52
CA THR A 281 -0.20 23.19 38.72
C THR A 281 -0.85 21.99 38.06
N LEU A 282 -0.26 21.52 36.96
CA LEU A 282 -0.67 20.30 36.29
C LEU A 282 -0.11 19.08 37.04
N GLN A 283 -0.83 17.97 36.98
CA GLN A 283 -0.43 16.70 37.56
C GLN A 283 -0.36 15.60 36.50
N ALA A 284 0.64 14.72 36.63
CA ALA A 284 0.80 13.54 35.77
C ALA A 284 1.17 12.32 36.61
N ALA A 285 0.66 11.14 36.23
CA ALA A 285 1.06 9.90 36.88
C ALA A 285 2.48 9.51 36.48
N THR A 286 3.20 8.84 37.37
CA THR A 286 4.54 8.30 37.11
C THR A 286 4.70 6.90 37.67
N GLY A 287 5.56 6.13 37.00
CA GLY A 287 5.93 4.78 37.34
C GLY A 287 7.35 4.69 37.90
N SER A 288 7.87 3.47 37.93
CA SER A 288 9.18 3.15 38.52
C SER A 288 10.30 3.11 37.48
N GLY A 289 9.99 2.79 36.22
CA GLY A 289 10.97 2.77 35.13
C GLY A 289 11.39 4.19 34.71
N GLU A 290 12.61 4.38 34.18
CA GLU A 290 13.11 5.71 33.79
C GLU A 290 12.20 6.43 32.79
N ALA A 291 11.71 5.72 31.76
CA ALA A 291 10.74 6.27 30.81
C ALA A 291 9.38 6.60 31.45
N GLU A 292 9.05 5.97 32.58
CA GLU A 292 7.81 6.17 33.34
C GLU A 292 7.93 7.30 34.37
N LYS A 293 9.13 7.89 34.55
CA LYS A 293 9.36 9.04 35.44
C LYS A 293 9.13 10.39 34.73
N ALA A 294 8.84 10.35 33.42
CA ALA A 294 8.64 11.54 32.61
C ALA A 294 7.16 11.74 32.26
N ALA A 295 6.78 12.99 32.02
CA ALA A 295 5.49 13.38 31.49
C ALA A 295 5.68 14.38 30.34
N LEU A 296 4.76 14.36 29.38
CA LEU A 296 4.67 15.35 28.32
C LEU A 296 3.66 16.42 28.74
N VAL A 297 4.07 17.68 28.69
CA VAL A 297 3.19 18.84 28.85
C VAL A 297 2.90 19.42 27.49
N GLU A 298 1.63 19.61 27.17
CA GLU A 298 1.18 20.23 25.93
C GLU A 298 0.40 21.51 26.27
N VAL A 299 0.75 22.60 25.59
CA VAL A 299 0.07 23.89 25.69
C VAL A 299 -0.42 24.27 24.29
N PHE A 300 -1.69 24.65 24.21
CA PHE A 300 -2.35 25.09 23.01
C PHE A 300 -2.95 26.48 23.23
N LEU A 301 -2.55 27.41 22.38
CA LEU A 301 -3.01 28.79 22.40
C LEU A 301 -3.88 29.05 21.17
N THR A 302 -4.96 29.81 21.34
CA THR A 302 -5.88 30.14 20.25
C THR A 302 -6.33 31.59 20.36
N ARG A 303 -6.31 32.32 19.24
CA ARG A 303 -6.87 33.68 19.14
C ARG A 303 -8.15 33.71 18.33
N GLU A 304 -8.93 34.76 18.55
CA GLU A 304 -9.97 35.16 17.61
C GLU A 304 -9.31 35.54 16.29
N GLY A 305 -9.71 34.89 15.19
CA GLY A 305 -9.05 34.99 13.88
C GLY A 305 -8.33 33.73 13.40
N GLY A 306 -8.35 32.65 14.18
CA GLY A 306 -7.89 31.33 13.73
C GLY A 306 -6.40 31.06 13.92
N GLN A 307 -5.63 32.04 14.43
CA GLN A 307 -4.25 31.82 14.83
C GLN A 307 -4.17 30.85 16.00
N THR A 308 -3.33 29.84 15.84
CA THR A 308 -3.10 28.81 16.86
C THR A 308 -1.62 28.59 17.06
N LEU A 309 -1.24 28.15 18.25
CA LEU A 309 0.12 27.72 18.53
C LEU A 309 0.11 26.53 19.46
N LYS A 310 0.87 25.49 19.10
CA LYS A 310 1.09 24.32 19.95
C LYS A 310 2.54 24.31 20.44
N ALA A 311 2.72 24.26 21.75
CA ALA A 311 4.00 24.11 22.41
C ALA A 311 4.01 22.82 23.24
N THR A 312 5.11 22.06 23.18
CA THR A 312 5.27 20.83 23.96
C THR A 312 6.58 20.82 24.73
N ARG A 313 6.58 20.20 25.92
CA ARG A 313 7.78 20.06 26.74
C ARG A 313 7.75 18.75 27.51
N MET A 314 8.82 17.97 27.40
CA MET A 314 9.05 16.80 28.23
C MET A 314 9.60 17.24 29.59
N VAL A 315 9.06 16.65 30.65
CA VAL A 315 9.48 16.92 32.02
C VAL A 315 9.71 15.63 32.78
N SER A 316 10.70 15.63 33.65
CA SER A 316 10.94 14.61 34.67
C SER A 316 11.29 15.33 35.96
N ALA A 317 10.93 14.76 37.10
CA ALA A 317 11.52 15.21 38.36
C ALA A 317 12.93 14.62 38.50
N GLU A 318 13.86 15.46 38.95
CA GLU A 318 15.16 15.01 39.49
C GLU A 318 14.97 14.28 40.83
#